data_AF-A0A5E4N0G7-F1
#
_entry.id   AF-A0A5E4N0G7-F1
#
_cell.length_a   1.000
_cell.length_b   1.000
_cell.length_c   1.000
_cell.angle_alpha   90.00
_cell.angle_beta   90.00
_cell.angle_gamma   90.00
#
_symmetry.space_group_name_H-M   'P 1'
#
loop_
_entity.id
_entity.type
_entity.pdbx_description
1 polymer ?
#
loop_
_entity_poly.entity_id
_entity_poly.type
_entity_poly.pdbx_seq_one_letter_code
_entity_poly.pdbx_strand_id
1 'polypeptide(L)'
;MIVYALILRSRDLLPLTSTTNYQCSNGESAIDLKLINKIVKNVLKRPNTPKNKCFLRTNEKIYYFLPCLNIICMGMCIPSYPQVLAYSFLEELAGEFTKKYDRYKVEQALRPYNLIEFDATIHPIQQTYNKPQQLTSRINLAEITRDISLDPPQEVFIVETNSSNNICTPQVIPPTVRVGPLPTLEPLSFIDKASIVFTFCLILNSVLMVMDTLRSLTTEV
;
A
#
# COMPACT_ATOMS: atom_id res chain seq x y z
N MET A 1 21.11 5.66 0.35
CA MET A 1 21.55 4.26 0.52
C MET A 1 20.51 3.51 1.32
N ILE A 2 20.28 2.23 1.01
CA ILE A 2 19.49 1.27 1.80
C ILE A 2 20.36 0.76 2.94
N VAL A 3 19.87 0.90 4.16
CA VAL A 3 20.61 0.64 5.41
C VAL A 3 20.14 -0.66 6.07
N TYR A 4 18.84 -0.93 6.07
CA TYR A 4 18.25 -2.11 6.71
C TYR A 4 17.07 -2.61 5.89
N ALA A 5 16.86 -3.93 5.86
CA ALA A 5 15.68 -4.54 5.26
C ALA A 5 15.07 -5.58 6.19
N LEU A 6 13.74 -5.66 6.16
CA LEU A 6 12.93 -6.50 7.03
C LEU A 6 11.75 -7.07 6.24
N ILE A 7 11.51 -8.36 6.36
CA ILE A 7 10.36 -9.02 5.76
C ILE A 7 9.45 -9.53 6.88
N LEU A 8 8.18 -9.21 6.78
CA LEU A 8 7.15 -9.50 7.77
C LEU A 8 6.05 -10.33 7.13
N ARG A 9 5.34 -11.13 7.94
CA ARG A 9 4.10 -11.77 7.51
C ARG A 9 2.94 -10.77 7.57
N SER A 10 2.11 -10.71 6.51
CA SER A 10 1.03 -9.72 6.41
C SER A 10 -0.06 -9.89 7.48
N ARG A 11 -0.31 -11.13 7.94
CA ARG A 11 -1.40 -11.46 8.86
C ARG A 11 -1.22 -10.87 10.26
N ASP A 12 -0.01 -10.95 10.82
CA ASP A 12 0.29 -10.65 12.22
C ASP A 12 1.54 -9.78 12.39
N LEU A 13 2.19 -9.41 11.29
CA LEU A 13 3.44 -8.64 11.26
C LEU A 13 4.56 -9.35 12.01
N LEU A 14 4.56 -10.69 11.98
CA LEU A 14 5.65 -11.49 12.51
C LEU A 14 6.90 -11.28 11.63
N PRO A 15 8.04 -10.84 12.19
CA PRO A 15 9.26 -10.71 11.41
C PRO A 15 9.72 -12.10 10.99
N LEU A 16 9.93 -12.29 9.69
CA LEU A 16 10.36 -13.55 9.10
C LEU A 16 11.87 -13.58 8.93
N THR A 17 12.44 -12.48 8.45
CA THR A 17 13.87 -12.31 8.22
C THR A 17 14.24 -10.83 8.18
N SER A 18 15.52 -10.54 8.46
CA SER A 18 16.05 -9.18 8.37
C SER A 18 17.56 -9.19 8.13
N THR A 19 18.07 -8.07 7.63
CA THR A 19 19.51 -7.85 7.47
C THR A 19 20.25 -7.85 8.80
N THR A 20 21.31 -8.66 8.93
CA THR A 20 22.12 -8.77 10.16
C THR A 20 23.23 -7.72 10.27
N ASN A 21 23.66 -7.13 9.15
CA ASN A 21 24.78 -6.18 9.12
C ASN A 21 24.37 -4.73 9.49
N TYR A 22 23.23 -4.55 10.16
CA TYR A 22 22.86 -3.24 10.69
C TYR A 22 23.73 -2.94 11.93
N GLN A 23 24.86 -2.30 11.69
CA GLN A 23 25.71 -1.76 12.75
C GLN A 23 25.29 -0.32 13.02
N CYS A 24 24.69 -0.09 14.19
CA CYS A 24 24.49 1.27 14.68
C CYS A 24 25.83 1.79 15.22
N SER A 25 26.18 3.04 14.92
CA SER A 25 27.47 3.65 15.25
C SER A 25 27.83 3.60 16.74
N ASN A 26 26.85 3.36 17.62
CA ASN A 26 26.99 3.42 19.07
C ASN A 26 26.87 2.06 19.78
N GLY A 27 26.82 0.93 19.06
CA GLY A 27 26.73 -0.40 19.67
C GLY A 27 25.34 -0.81 20.20
N GLU A 28 24.33 0.07 20.07
CA GLU A 28 22.96 -0.14 20.55
C GLU A 28 22.00 -0.73 19.50
N SER A 29 22.52 -1.53 18.57
CA SER A 29 21.73 -2.06 17.43
C SER A 29 20.46 -2.81 17.85
N ALA A 30 20.47 -3.52 18.98
CA ALA A 30 19.31 -4.25 19.47
C ALA A 30 18.16 -3.32 19.94
N ILE A 31 18.46 -2.12 20.44
CA ILE A 31 17.47 -1.14 20.89
C ILE A 31 16.78 -0.55 19.66
N ASP A 32 17.56 -0.17 18.65
CA ASP A 32 17.07 0.31 17.35
C ASP A 32 16.15 -0.70 16.67
N LEU A 33 16.52 -1.98 16.65
CA LEU A 33 15.69 -3.03 16.04
C LEU A 33 14.34 -3.18 16.75
N LYS A 34 14.30 -3.04 18.08
CA LYS A 34 13.04 -3.03 18.85
C LYS A 34 12.19 -1.81 18.51
N LEU A 35 12.80 -0.64 18.38
CA LEU A 35 12.12 0.59 17.97
C LEU A 35 11.56 0.48 16.55
N ILE A 36 12.35 -0.02 15.61
CA ILE A 36 11.92 -0.28 14.23
C ILE A 36 10.70 -1.20 14.22
N ASN A 37 10.75 -2.33 14.94
CA ASN A 37 9.62 -3.25 15.02
C ASN A 37 8.37 -2.61 15.65
N LYS A 38 8.53 -1.72 16.64
CA LYS A 38 7.42 -0.97 17.25
C LYS A 38 6.81 0.01 16.24
N ILE A 39 7.63 0.75 15.52
CA ILE A 39 7.23 1.68 14.45
C ILE A 39 6.43 0.93 13.37
N VAL A 40 6.99 -0.16 12.86
CA VAL A 40 6.37 -1.02 11.84
C VAL A 40 4.99 -1.49 12.30
N LYS A 41 4.89 -2.04 13.52
CA LYS A 41 3.61 -2.51 14.08
C LYS A 41 2.61 -1.37 14.24
N ASN A 42 3.04 -0.20 14.68
CA ASN A 42 2.17 0.95 14.83
C ASN A 42 1.65 1.45 13.48
N VAL A 43 2.48 1.42 12.44
CA VAL A 43 2.11 1.81 11.08
C VAL A 43 1.15 0.81 10.46
N LEU A 44 1.47 -0.48 10.54
CA LEU A 44 0.79 -1.53 9.78
C LEU A 44 -0.44 -2.14 10.48
N LYS A 45 -0.58 -2.05 11.82
CA LYS A 45 -1.76 -2.57 12.56
C LYS A 45 -3.01 -1.68 12.47
N ARG A 46 -2.91 -0.49 11.89
CA ARG A 46 -4.05 0.46 11.84
C ARG A 46 -5.11 -0.06 10.86
N PRO A 47 -6.42 0.07 11.13
CA PRO A 47 -7.48 -0.44 10.25
C PRO A 47 -7.44 0.14 8.82
N ASN A 48 -6.82 1.30 8.64
CA ASN A 48 -6.53 1.91 7.35
C ASN A 48 -5.11 1.55 6.86
N THR A 49 -4.64 0.32 7.07
CA THR A 49 -3.34 -0.11 6.53
C THR A 49 -3.37 0.12 5.02
N PRO A 50 -2.40 0.86 4.46
CA PRO A 50 -2.35 1.05 3.02
C PRO A 50 -2.22 -0.33 2.37
N LYS A 51 -3.20 -0.67 1.51
CA LYS A 51 -3.17 -1.88 0.69
C LYS A 51 -2.10 -1.80 -0.40
N ASN A 52 -1.63 -0.57 -0.67
CA ASN A 52 -0.67 -0.24 -1.71
C ASN A 52 0.68 0.16 -1.09
N LYS A 53 1.67 0.47 -1.94
CA LYS A 53 2.98 1.01 -1.57
C LYS A 53 2.81 2.19 -0.60
N CYS A 54 3.55 2.20 0.50
CA CYS A 54 3.55 3.33 1.43
C CYS A 54 4.94 3.61 2.00
N PHE A 55 5.13 4.79 2.57
CA PHE A 55 6.38 5.14 3.23
C PHE A 55 6.13 5.95 4.49
N LEU A 56 7.08 5.91 5.42
CA LEU A 56 7.11 6.71 6.63
C LEU A 56 8.41 7.51 6.61
N ARG A 57 8.29 8.84 6.69
CA ARG A 57 9.43 9.73 6.83
C ARG A 57 9.67 10.04 8.30
N THR A 58 10.90 9.83 8.74
CA THR A 58 11.42 10.30 10.04
C THR A 58 12.53 11.31 9.77
N ASN A 59 12.93 12.10 10.78
CA ASN A 59 13.93 13.16 10.63
C ASN A 59 15.26 12.66 10.01
N GLU A 60 15.68 11.44 10.34
CA GLU A 60 16.98 10.91 9.93
C GLU A 60 16.90 9.83 8.84
N LYS A 61 15.74 9.18 8.69
CA LYS A 61 15.57 7.96 7.88
C LYS A 61 14.18 7.89 7.27
N ILE A 62 14.07 7.22 6.12
CA ILE A 62 12.79 6.94 5.45
C ILE A 62 12.59 5.43 5.42
N TYR A 63 11.39 4.99 5.80
CA TYR A 63 10.96 3.60 5.79
C TYR A 63 9.98 3.39 4.64
N TYR A 64 10.32 2.54 3.69
CA TYR A 64 9.46 2.15 2.59
C TYR A 64 8.83 0.80 2.89
N PHE A 65 7.54 0.66 2.61
CA PHE A 65 6.79 -0.58 2.79
C PHE A 65 6.16 -1.01 1.47
N LEU A 66 6.32 -2.29 1.15
CA LEU A 66 5.73 -2.94 -0.01
C LEU A 66 4.97 -4.19 0.45
N PRO A 67 3.63 -4.12 0.53
CA PRO A 67 2.80 -5.31 0.66
C PRO A 67 2.91 -6.17 -0.60
N CYS A 68 3.17 -7.47 -0.45
CA CYS A 68 3.22 -8.42 -1.55
C CYS A 68 2.69 -9.79 -1.09
N LEU A 69 1.59 -10.26 -1.67
CA LEU A 69 0.94 -11.53 -1.32
C LEU A 69 0.68 -11.66 0.20
N ASN A 70 1.34 -12.61 0.88
CA ASN A 70 1.22 -12.82 2.33
C ASN A 70 2.41 -12.30 3.14
N ILE A 71 3.27 -11.48 2.51
CA ILE A 71 4.37 -10.79 3.16
C ILE A 71 4.29 -9.27 2.98
N ILE A 72 5.04 -8.57 3.82
CA ILE A 72 5.29 -7.13 3.71
C ILE A 72 6.80 -6.94 3.77
N CYS A 73 7.38 -6.42 2.69
CA CYS A 73 8.79 -6.04 2.63
C CYS A 73 8.93 -4.60 3.12
N MET A 74 9.92 -4.36 3.96
CA MET A 74 10.25 -3.06 4.50
C MET A 74 11.73 -2.75 4.27
N GLY A 75 12.01 -1.53 3.79
CA GLY A 75 13.36 -1.03 3.55
C GLY A 75 13.58 0.31 4.24
N MET A 76 14.62 0.41 5.06
CA MET A 76 15.05 1.64 5.71
C MET A 76 16.17 2.28 4.90
N CYS A 77 15.97 3.53 4.49
CA CYS A 77 16.86 4.27 3.62
C CYS A 77 17.24 5.62 4.23
N ILE A 78 18.40 6.14 3.82
CA ILE A 78 18.78 7.54 4.06
C ILE A 78 17.86 8.45 3.20
N PRO A 79 17.46 9.65 3.68
CA PRO A 79 16.55 10.54 2.96
C PRO A 79 16.98 10.95 1.54
N SER A 80 18.28 10.94 1.26
CA SER A 80 18.83 11.24 -0.07
C SER A 80 18.67 10.11 -1.09
N TYR A 81 18.18 8.93 -0.68
CA TYR A 81 18.04 7.79 -1.57
C TYR A 81 16.79 7.89 -2.46
N PRO A 82 16.91 7.69 -3.78
CA PRO A 82 15.76 7.76 -4.69
C PRO A 82 14.67 6.74 -4.34
N GLN A 83 13.43 7.23 -4.25
CA GLN A 83 12.25 6.40 -3.94
C GLN A 83 12.02 5.27 -4.95
N VAL A 84 12.25 5.55 -6.25
CA VAL A 84 12.13 4.55 -7.32
C VAL A 84 13.07 3.37 -7.07
N LEU A 85 14.32 3.63 -6.67
CA LEU A 85 15.28 2.57 -6.37
C LEU A 85 14.91 1.81 -5.10
N ALA A 86 14.34 2.48 -4.11
CA ALA A 86 13.87 1.83 -2.89
C ALA A 86 12.75 0.82 -3.17
N TYR A 87 11.74 1.18 -3.97
CA TYR A 87 10.67 0.25 -4.33
C TYR A 87 11.14 -0.85 -5.27
N SER A 88 12.03 -0.55 -6.21
CA SER A 88 12.67 -1.57 -7.06
C SER A 88 13.41 -2.63 -6.25
N PHE A 89 14.17 -2.20 -5.24
CA PHE A 89 14.82 -3.10 -4.30
C PHE A 89 13.80 -4.01 -3.59
N LEU A 90 12.69 -3.43 -3.10
CA LEU A 90 11.66 -4.19 -2.38
C LEU A 90 10.92 -5.18 -3.28
N GLU A 91 10.68 -4.83 -4.54
CA GLU A 91 10.03 -5.72 -5.54
C GLU A 91 10.92 -6.90 -5.87
N GLU A 92 12.22 -6.67 -6.12
CA GLU A 92 13.19 -7.75 -6.35
C GLU A 92 13.32 -8.67 -5.13
N LEU A 93 13.36 -8.07 -3.93
CA LEU A 93 13.40 -8.82 -2.68
C LEU A 93 12.15 -9.68 -2.48
N ALA A 94 10.96 -9.14 -2.76
CA ALA A 94 9.70 -9.87 -2.67
C ALA A 94 9.64 -11.01 -3.70
N GLY A 95 10.13 -10.78 -4.92
CA GLY A 95 10.23 -11.79 -5.97
C GLY A 95 11.13 -12.96 -5.58
N GLU A 96 12.36 -12.69 -5.14
CA GLU A 96 13.30 -13.72 -4.68
C GLU A 96 12.79 -14.46 -3.44
N PHE A 97 12.12 -13.76 -2.52
CA PHE A 97 11.54 -14.39 -1.34
C PHE A 97 10.40 -15.36 -1.71
N THR A 98 9.48 -14.93 -2.57
CA THR A 98 8.34 -15.75 -3.02
C THR A 98 8.81 -16.95 -3.85
N LYS A 99 9.93 -16.80 -4.58
CA LYS A 99 10.56 -17.89 -5.32
C LYS A 99 11.22 -18.92 -4.40
N LYS A 100 11.81 -18.50 -3.28
CA LYS A 100 12.50 -19.40 -2.35
C LYS A 100 11.57 -20.05 -1.32
N TYR A 101 10.52 -19.35 -0.90
CA TYR A 101 9.60 -19.81 0.13
C TYR A 101 8.15 -19.74 -0.35
N ASP A 102 7.50 -20.89 -0.39
CA ASP A 102 6.08 -20.97 -0.67
C ASP A 102 5.23 -20.32 0.43
N ARG A 103 4.02 -19.90 0.04
CA ARG A 103 3.00 -19.33 0.94
C ARG A 103 2.80 -20.19 2.20
N TYR A 104 2.77 -21.51 2.04
CA TYR A 104 2.57 -22.44 3.16
C TYR A 104 3.69 -22.35 4.20
N LYS A 105 4.95 -22.27 3.77
CA LYS A 105 6.12 -22.17 4.67
C LYS A 105 6.13 -20.86 5.47
N VAL A 106 5.64 -19.77 4.87
CA VAL A 106 5.45 -18.49 5.55
C VAL A 106 4.36 -18.56 6.62
N GLU A 107 3.24 -19.24 6.35
CA GLU A 107 2.16 -19.40 7.32
C GLU A 107 2.55 -20.31 8.51
N GLN A 108 3.40 -21.31 8.26
CA GLN A 108 3.92 -22.20 9.32
C GLN A 108 4.89 -21.51 10.30
N ALA A 109 5.39 -20.32 9.99
CA ALA A 109 6.29 -19.62 10.89
C ALA A 109 5.57 -19.23 12.20
N LEU A 110 6.04 -19.79 13.32
CA LEU A 110 5.53 -19.47 14.66
C LEU A 110 6.45 -18.55 15.46
N ARG A 111 7.75 -18.61 15.19
CA ARG A 111 8.77 -17.84 15.91
C ARG A 111 9.19 -16.61 15.09
N PRO A 112 9.52 -15.48 15.74
CA PRO A 112 10.21 -14.38 15.09
C PRO A 112 11.49 -14.87 14.41
N TYR A 113 11.79 -14.35 13.23
CA TYR A 113 12.99 -14.63 12.47
C TYR A 113 13.16 -16.12 12.08
N ASN A 114 12.04 -16.82 11.83
CA ASN A 114 12.07 -18.24 11.44
C ASN A 114 12.73 -18.51 10.07
N LEU A 115 12.89 -17.48 9.22
CA LEU A 115 13.44 -17.58 7.86
C LEU A 115 14.74 -16.75 7.71
N ILE A 116 15.54 -16.66 8.77
CA ILE A 116 16.83 -15.92 8.79
C ILE A 116 17.82 -16.34 7.71
N GLU A 117 17.74 -17.58 7.22
CA GLU A 117 18.58 -18.07 6.13
C GLU A 117 18.41 -17.28 4.83
N PHE A 118 17.33 -16.50 4.71
CA PHE A 118 17.15 -15.59 3.59
C PHE A 118 18.13 -14.41 3.59
N ASP A 119 18.72 -14.05 4.74
CA ASP A 119 19.64 -12.91 4.87
C ASP A 119 20.78 -12.95 3.82
N ALA A 120 21.28 -14.16 3.51
CA ALA A 120 22.30 -14.40 2.49
C ALA A 120 21.92 -13.89 1.08
N THR A 121 20.62 -13.83 0.78
CA THR A 121 20.10 -13.27 -0.48
C THR A 121 19.82 -11.77 -0.41
N ILE A 122 19.53 -11.24 0.78
CA ILE A 122 19.24 -9.82 0.96
C ILE A 122 20.51 -9.00 0.74
N HIS A 123 21.64 -9.43 1.30
CA HIS A 123 22.93 -8.71 1.21
C HIS A 123 23.38 -8.40 -0.23
N PRO A 124 23.48 -9.38 -1.16
CA PRO A 124 23.92 -9.08 -2.52
C PRO A 124 22.96 -8.16 -3.27
N ILE A 125 21.65 -8.31 -3.07
CA ILE A 125 20.64 -7.42 -3.66
C ILE A 125 20.85 -6.01 -3.11
N GLN A 126 20.90 -5.84 -1.79
CA GLN A 126 21.11 -4.55 -1.14
C GLN A 126 22.41 -3.86 -1.61
N GLN A 127 23.50 -4.60 -1.75
CA GLN A 127 24.78 -4.06 -2.25
C GLN A 127 24.68 -3.55 -3.68
N THR A 128 23.99 -4.30 -4.56
CA THR A 128 23.77 -3.91 -5.95
C THR A 128 22.98 -2.60 -6.00
N TYR A 129 21.87 -2.51 -5.26
CA TYR A 129 21.02 -1.31 -5.22
C TYR A 129 21.69 -0.08 -4.58
N ASN A 130 22.69 -0.30 -3.74
CA ASN A 130 23.50 0.77 -3.15
C ASN A 130 24.62 1.25 -4.08
N LYS A 131 24.98 0.47 -5.11
CA LYS A 131 26.01 0.80 -6.10
C LYS A 131 25.39 0.93 -7.49
N PRO A 132 24.85 2.12 -7.85
CA PRO A 132 24.08 2.30 -9.09
C PRO A 132 24.87 1.99 -10.37
N GLN A 133 26.20 2.04 -10.33
CA GLN A 133 27.08 1.62 -11.43
C GLN A 133 26.91 0.15 -11.84
N GLN A 134 26.40 -0.70 -10.94
CA GLN A 134 26.19 -2.13 -11.17
C GLN A 134 24.76 -2.46 -11.61
N LEU A 135 23.83 -1.49 -11.58
CA LEU A 135 22.39 -1.70 -11.83
C LEU A 135 21.98 -1.53 -13.30
N THR A 136 22.81 -0.87 -14.12
CA THR A 136 22.45 -0.34 -15.45
C THR A 136 21.97 -1.41 -16.45
N SER A 137 22.22 -2.70 -16.23
CA SER A 137 21.80 -3.80 -17.11
C SER A 137 20.63 -4.65 -16.60
N ARG A 138 20.15 -4.45 -15.36
CA ARG A 138 19.24 -5.39 -14.69
C ARG A 138 17.85 -4.85 -14.34
N ILE A 139 17.62 -3.54 -14.39
CA ILE A 139 16.40 -2.93 -13.83
C ILE A 139 15.60 -2.18 -14.91
N ASN A 140 14.31 -2.52 -15.03
CA ASN A 140 13.36 -1.73 -15.81
C ASN A 140 12.87 -0.53 -14.99
N LEU A 141 13.75 0.46 -14.80
CA LEU A 141 13.44 1.68 -14.04
C LEU A 141 12.21 2.42 -14.60
N ALA A 142 11.97 2.29 -15.90
CA ALA A 142 10.86 2.95 -16.60
C ALA A 142 9.49 2.35 -16.25
N GLU A 143 9.43 1.08 -15.87
CA GLU A 143 8.22 0.41 -15.41
C GLU A 143 7.89 0.84 -13.98
N ILE A 144 8.86 0.76 -13.09
CA ILE A 144 8.69 1.13 -11.68
C ILE A 144 8.37 2.61 -11.52
N THR A 145 8.99 3.47 -12.33
CA THR A 145 8.66 4.90 -12.36
C THR A 145 7.23 5.13 -12.81
N ARG A 146 6.72 4.35 -13.79
CA ARG A 146 5.32 4.42 -14.20
C ARG A 146 4.40 3.95 -13.08
N ASP A 147 4.70 2.83 -12.44
CA ASP A 147 3.89 2.29 -11.35
C ASP A 147 3.78 3.27 -10.17
N ILE A 148 4.89 3.89 -9.77
CA ILE A 148 4.90 4.92 -8.73
C ILE A 148 4.11 6.17 -9.17
N SER A 149 4.10 6.48 -10.47
CA SER A 149 3.34 7.62 -11.00
C SER A 149 1.84 7.33 -11.08
N LEU A 150 1.45 6.08 -11.39
CA LEU A 150 0.06 5.65 -11.45
C LEU A 150 -0.55 5.55 -10.04
N ASP A 151 0.19 4.98 -9.09
CA ASP A 151 -0.22 4.83 -7.70
C ASP A 151 0.84 5.42 -6.77
N PRO A 152 0.77 6.73 -6.47
CA PRO A 152 1.76 7.38 -5.63
C PRO A 152 1.73 6.77 -4.22
N PRO A 153 2.89 6.37 -3.69
CA PRO A 153 2.97 5.73 -2.39
C PRO A 153 2.51 6.69 -1.29
N GLN A 154 1.66 6.18 -0.40
CA GLN A 154 1.05 7.01 0.65
C GLN A 154 2.05 7.29 1.77
N GLU A 155 2.18 8.54 2.19
CA GLU A 155 2.98 8.91 3.36
C GLU A 155 2.19 8.64 4.65
N VAL A 156 2.77 7.86 5.56
CA VAL A 156 2.19 7.57 6.88
C VAL A 156 2.92 8.40 7.93
N PHE A 157 2.17 9.12 8.76
CA PHE A 157 2.71 9.87 9.89
C PHE A 157 2.54 9.09 11.21
N ILE A 158 3.51 9.20 12.12
CA ILE A 158 3.37 8.72 13.50
C ILE A 158 3.05 9.94 14.36
N VAL A 159 1.82 10.01 14.87
CA VAL A 159 1.46 10.96 15.92
C VAL A 159 1.73 10.27 17.26
N GLU A 160 2.74 10.73 18.00
CA GLU A 160 2.96 10.31 19.38
C GLU A 160 1.91 10.96 20.27
N THR A 161 1.18 10.16 21.05
CA THR A 161 0.18 10.65 22.00
C THR A 161 0.65 10.36 23.43
N ASN A 162 0.82 11.42 24.21
CA ASN A 162 1.02 11.34 25.65
C ASN A 162 -0.28 10.84 26.30
N SER A 163 -0.17 9.80 27.11
CA SER A 163 -1.28 9.13 27.79
C SER A 163 -2.10 10.09 28.67
N SER A 164 -3.29 10.50 28.22
CA SER A 164 -4.52 10.55 29.04
C SER A 164 -5.71 11.02 28.20
N ASN A 165 -6.69 10.12 28.09
CA ASN A 165 -8.09 10.36 27.74
C ASN A 165 -8.47 10.58 26.26
N ASN A 166 -9.13 9.54 25.74
CA ASN A 166 -10.27 9.52 24.81
C ASN A 166 -10.00 9.65 23.30
N ILE A 167 -10.28 8.53 22.61
CA ILE A 167 -10.57 8.33 21.18
C ILE A 167 -9.62 9.07 20.23
N CYS A 168 -8.61 8.36 19.73
CA CYS A 168 -7.63 8.88 18.78
C CYS A 168 -7.76 8.15 17.43
N THR A 169 -8.26 8.85 16.41
CA THR A 169 -8.21 8.39 15.01
C THR A 169 -6.90 8.85 14.38
N PRO A 170 -6.01 7.94 13.98
CA PRO A 170 -4.85 8.28 13.16
C PRO A 170 -5.31 8.61 11.74
N GLN A 171 -5.00 9.80 11.22
CA GLN A 171 -5.27 10.14 9.82
C GLN A 171 -4.19 9.54 8.92
N VAL A 172 -4.58 8.61 8.04
CA VAL A 172 -3.90 8.45 6.75
C VAL A 172 -4.24 9.72 6.00
N ILE A 173 -3.29 10.63 5.85
CA ILE A 173 -3.46 11.69 4.87
C ILE A 173 -3.24 10.96 3.54
N PRO A 174 -4.28 10.70 2.72
CA PRO A 174 -4.03 10.21 1.37
C PRO A 174 -3.02 11.18 0.75
N PRO A 175 -2.07 10.70 -0.06
CA PRO A 175 -1.05 11.55 -0.65
C PRO A 175 -1.75 12.80 -1.14
N THR A 176 -1.21 13.97 -0.80
CA THR A 176 -1.54 15.21 -1.49
C THR A 176 -1.03 15.08 -2.93
N VAL A 177 -1.50 14.09 -3.68
CA VAL A 177 -1.90 14.34 -5.03
C VAL A 177 -2.81 15.55 -4.87
N ARG A 178 -2.44 16.64 -5.51
CA ARG A 178 -3.36 17.71 -5.84
C ARG A 178 -4.38 17.11 -6.83
N VAL A 179 -5.10 16.07 -6.42
CA VAL A 179 -6.38 15.75 -6.99
C VAL A 179 -7.16 17.01 -6.69
N GLY A 180 -7.57 17.70 -7.75
CA GLY A 180 -8.65 18.67 -7.62
C GLY A 180 -9.74 18.05 -6.74
N PRO A 181 -10.48 18.87 -5.99
CA PRO A 181 -11.48 18.38 -5.05
C PRO A 181 -12.20 17.18 -5.65
N LEU A 182 -12.21 16.06 -4.90
CA LEU A 182 -13.01 14.88 -5.19
C LEU A 182 -14.32 15.38 -5.81
N PRO A 183 -14.75 14.93 -7.01
CA PRO A 183 -16.04 15.32 -7.54
C PRO A 183 -17.10 14.89 -6.52
N THR A 184 -17.43 15.82 -5.63
CA THR A 184 -18.58 15.75 -4.75
C THR A 184 -19.72 15.76 -5.72
N LEU A 185 -20.37 14.61 -5.88
CA LEU A 185 -21.61 14.51 -6.64
C LEU A 185 -22.50 15.64 -6.15
N GLU A 186 -22.65 16.67 -6.98
CA GLU A 186 -23.53 17.77 -6.65
C GLU A 186 -24.92 17.17 -6.44
N PRO A 187 -25.63 17.55 -5.38
CA PRO A 187 -27.00 17.11 -5.21
C PRO A 187 -27.76 17.45 -6.48
N LEU A 188 -28.34 16.43 -7.12
CA LEU A 188 -29.05 16.53 -8.39
C LEU A 188 -29.96 17.77 -8.37
N SER A 189 -29.77 18.64 -9.36
CA SER A 189 -30.55 19.88 -9.48
C SER A 189 -32.03 19.53 -9.52
N PHE A 190 -32.89 20.41 -9.01
CA PHE A 190 -34.34 20.22 -9.05
C PHE A 190 -34.85 19.89 -10.46
N ILE A 191 -34.17 20.43 -11.48
CA ILE A 191 -34.43 20.19 -12.90
C ILE A 191 -34.22 18.71 -13.28
N ASP A 192 -33.15 18.08 -12.79
CA ASP A 192 -32.84 16.69 -13.11
C ASP A 192 -33.88 15.73 -12.47
N LYS A 193 -34.34 16.07 -11.26
CA LYS A 193 -35.42 15.31 -10.60
C LYS A 193 -36.75 15.46 -11.36
N ALA A 194 -37.08 16.66 -11.82
CA ALA A 194 -38.27 16.89 -12.63
C ALA A 194 -38.20 16.14 -13.98
N SER A 195 -37.02 16.05 -14.59
CA SER A 195 -36.79 15.29 -15.82
C SER A 195 -37.05 13.79 -15.64
N ILE A 196 -36.60 13.20 -14.53
CA ILE A 196 -36.85 11.79 -14.21
C ILE A 196 -38.34 11.51 -14.02
N VAL A 197 -39.07 12.40 -13.35
CA VAL A 197 -40.53 12.23 -13.16
C VAL A 197 -41.27 12.36 -14.50
N PHE A 198 -40.91 13.33 -15.33
CA PHE A 198 -41.58 13.55 -16.62
C PHE A 198 -41.34 12.38 -17.58
N THR A 199 -40.12 11.85 -17.64
CA THR A 199 -39.80 10.66 -18.45
C THR A 199 -40.58 9.43 -17.98
N PHE A 200 -40.71 9.23 -16.67
CA PHE A 200 -41.54 8.14 -16.12
C PHE A 200 -43.03 8.29 -16.48
N CYS A 201 -43.57 9.52 -16.43
CA CYS A 201 -44.94 9.81 -16.85
C CYS A 201 -45.16 9.57 -18.35
N LEU A 202 -44.22 9.94 -19.21
CA LEU A 202 -44.31 9.67 -20.65
C LEU A 202 -44.31 8.16 -20.95
N ILE A 203 -43.46 7.39 -20.25
CA ILE A 203 -43.43 5.94 -20.38
C ILE A 203 -44.76 5.33 -19.95
N LEU A 204 -45.30 5.72 -18.79
CA LEU A 204 -46.61 5.26 -18.33
C LEU A 204 -47.74 5.59 -19.32
N ASN A 205 -47.76 6.82 -19.84
CA ASN A 205 -48.75 7.22 -20.84
C ASN A 205 -48.61 6.42 -22.15
N SER A 206 -47.39 6.12 -22.59
CA SER A 206 -47.16 5.29 -23.76
C SER A 206 -47.67 3.86 -23.57
N VAL A 207 -47.46 3.28 -22.37
CA VAL A 207 -47.94 1.93 -22.02
C VAL A 207 -49.47 1.90 -21.92
N LEU A 208 -50.09 2.92 -21.33
CA LEU A 208 -51.55 3.03 -21.28
C LEU A 208 -52.16 3.12 -22.68
N MET A 209 -51.56 3.91 -23.56
CA MET A 209 -52.03 4.08 -24.93
C MET A 209 -51.89 2.79 -25.75
N VAL A 210 -50.83 2.01 -25.52
CA VAL A 210 -50.66 0.67 -26.10
C VAL A 210 -51.68 -0.33 -25.54
N MET A 211 -51.99 -0.27 -24.24
CA MET A 211 -53.03 -1.11 -23.64
C MET A 211 -54.42 -0.78 -24.16
N ASP A 212 -54.75 0.50 -24.34
CA ASP A 212 -56.05 0.93 -24.85
C ASP A 212 -56.22 0.56 -26.33
N THR A 213 -55.17 0.68 -27.14
CA THR A 213 -55.18 0.20 -28.52
C THR A 213 -55.31 -1.33 -28.60
N LEU A 214 -54.61 -2.09 -27.75
CA LEU A 214 -54.82 -3.54 -27.62
C LEU A 214 -56.24 -3.90 -27.20
N ARG A 215 -56.82 -3.16 -26.24
CA ARG A 215 -58.20 -3.38 -25.78
C ARG A 215 -59.22 -3.08 -26.86
N SER A 216 -59.03 -2.02 -27.65
CA SER A 216 -59.90 -1.71 -28.80
C SER A 216 -59.85 -2.77 -29.90
N LEU A 217 -58.68 -3.40 -30.11
CA LEU A 217 -58.51 -4.48 -31.08
C LEU A 217 -59.21 -5.78 -30.64
N THR A 218 -59.31 -6.03 -29.33
CA THR A 218 -60.03 -7.20 -28.78
C THR A 218 -61.55 -7.06 -28.80
N THR A 219 -62.09 -5.85 -29.02
CA THR A 219 -63.55 -5.60 -29.06
C THR A 219 -64.14 -5.64 -30.48
N GLU A 220 -63.33 -5.74 -31.53
CA GLU A 220 -63.78 -5.85 -32.92
C GLU A 220 -63.78 -7.30 -33.47
N VAL A 221 -63.71 -8.32 -32.60
CA VAL A 221 -63.89 -9.74 -32.94
C VAL A 221 -65.15 -10.27 -32.28
#